data_AF-A0A8S3ZMV3-F1
#
_entry.id   AF-A0A8S3ZMV3-F1
#
_cell.length_a   1.000
_cell.length_b   1.000
_cell.length_c   1.000
_cell.angle_alpha   90.00
_cell.angle_beta   90.00
_cell.angle_gamma   90.00
#
_symmetry.space_group_name_H-M   'P 1'
#
loop_
_entity.id
_entity.type
_entity.pdbx_description
1 polymer ?
#
loop_
_entity_poly.entity_id
_entity_poly.type
_entity_poly.pdbx_seq_one_letter_code
_entity_poly.pdbx_strand_id
1 'polypeptide(L)'
;MLGVPWTKILLGAFVGYLAYTIYTLYSIFMPQPCTKSQHCIKPYLLTKPKLGLQISTSTQASQGAALTTIWKYDNFTIDAIVEKTVNVSVPLKTRKNGTLYVHAIIYPRGSQSPEKDYLAYSVSKITTYSLPQASFINLLGNKDQTENNTSKSASGKKEEKVLPLTHWRQRLSVNVLEDHIDLDRQKIPGEIYPYLRTTQDGRHYYPIVFIDELGYRISDLLPLNESATVMPLTITYSPISFGKLRLWINIQQSLKMLTELGFTEKDTDEIKGIFADTNFYFLMLTFTVAAFHLLFDFLAFKNDIQYWHARDTMVGLSTKV
;
A
#
# COMPACT_ATOMS: atom_id res chain seq x y z
N MET A 1 -29.80 44.96 -7.30
CA MET A 1 -29.78 43.69 -6.54
C MET A 1 -28.34 43.23 -6.43
N LEU A 2 -27.74 43.32 -5.24
CA LEU A 2 -26.36 42.89 -4.98
C LEU A 2 -26.30 41.36 -5.02
N GLY A 3 -26.00 40.79 -6.20
CA GLY A 3 -25.61 39.39 -6.29
C GLY A 3 -24.27 39.21 -5.58
N VAL A 4 -24.19 38.22 -4.69
CA VAL A 4 -22.91 37.84 -4.07
C VAL A 4 -21.93 37.55 -5.21
N PRO A 5 -20.75 38.19 -5.25
CA PRO A 5 -19.81 37.95 -6.34
C PRO A 5 -19.42 36.48 -6.35
N TRP A 6 -19.49 35.85 -7.52
CA TRP A 6 -19.21 34.41 -7.74
C TRP A 6 -17.91 33.93 -7.07
N THR A 7 -16.91 34.82 -6.95
CA THR A 7 -15.67 34.57 -6.22
C THR A 7 -15.86 34.28 -4.74
N LYS A 8 -16.76 34.97 -4.05
CA LYS A 8 -17.06 34.71 -2.63
C LYS A 8 -17.78 33.38 -2.44
N ILE A 9 -18.67 33.01 -3.37
CA ILE A 9 -19.34 31.70 -3.37
C ILE A 9 -18.31 30.59 -3.60
N LEU A 10 -17.43 30.74 -4.59
CA LEU A 10 -16.41 29.77 -4.91
C LEU A 10 -15.38 29.61 -3.78
N LEU A 11 -14.95 30.72 -3.16
CA LEU A 11 -14.08 30.69 -1.99
C LEU A 11 -14.76 30.01 -0.80
N GLY A 12 -16.03 30.32 -0.54
CA GLY A 12 -16.82 29.66 0.51
C GLY A 12 -16.97 28.16 0.26
N ALA A 13 -17.26 27.76 -0.98
CA ALA A 13 -17.33 26.36 -1.38
C ALA A 13 -15.98 25.65 -1.24
N PHE A 14 -14.87 26.30 -1.60
CA PHE A 14 -13.53 25.77 -1.43
C PHE A 14 -13.21 25.54 0.05
N VAL A 15 -13.44 26.53 0.93
CA VAL A 15 -13.20 26.39 2.37
C VAL A 15 -14.10 25.31 2.97
N GLY A 16 -15.37 25.25 2.56
CA GLY A 16 -16.30 24.19 2.97
C GLY A 16 -15.83 22.81 2.55
N TYR A 17 -15.35 22.66 1.31
CA TYR A 17 -14.79 21.41 0.80
C TYR A 17 -13.47 21.03 1.50
N LEU A 18 -12.61 21.99 1.80
CA LEU A 18 -11.39 21.77 2.56
C LEU A 18 -11.72 21.25 3.97
N ALA A 19 -12.65 21.91 4.66
CA ALA A 19 -13.11 21.48 5.98
C ALA A 19 -13.75 20.08 5.93
N TYR A 20 -14.58 19.81 4.91
CA TYR A 20 -15.16 18.48 4.69
C TYR A 20 -14.09 17.42 4.43
N THR A 21 -13.06 17.74 3.64
CA THR A 21 -11.94 16.82 3.35
C THR A 21 -11.13 16.54 4.62
N ILE A 22 -10.83 17.56 5.42
CA ILE A 22 -10.15 17.42 6.72
C ILE A 22 -10.98 16.56 7.67
N TYR A 23 -12.29 16.81 7.75
CA TYR A 23 -13.21 16.01 8.57
C TYR A 23 -13.28 14.55 8.08
N THR A 24 -13.37 14.35 6.77
CA THR A 24 -13.39 13.01 6.17
C THR A 24 -12.11 12.25 6.50
N LEU A 25 -10.96 12.90 6.37
CA LEU A 25 -9.68 12.30 6.73
C LEU A 25 -9.59 11.99 8.22
N TYR A 26 -10.04 12.91 9.08
CA TYR A 26 -10.15 12.64 10.52
C TYR A 26 -11.04 11.42 10.82
N SER A 27 -12.17 11.28 10.12
CA SER A 27 -13.07 10.13 10.26
C SER A 27 -12.49 8.80 9.77
N ILE A 28 -11.44 8.84 8.93
CA ILE A 28 -10.70 7.64 8.56
C ILE A 28 -9.92 7.11 9.77
N PHE A 29 -9.27 8.02 10.50
CA PHE A 29 -8.45 7.69 11.67
C PHE A 29 -9.26 7.42 12.93
N MET A 30 -10.36 8.15 13.12
CA MET A 30 -11.23 8.05 14.30
C MET A 30 -12.61 7.54 13.87
N PRO A 31 -12.87 6.22 13.94
CA PRO A 31 -14.19 5.68 13.64
C PRO A 31 -15.21 6.19 14.65
N GLN A 32 -16.44 6.39 14.19
CA GLN A 32 -17.52 6.77 15.11
C GLN A 32 -17.88 5.59 16.02
N PRO A 33 -18.11 5.84 17.32
CA PRO A 33 -18.48 4.80 18.26
C PRO A 33 -19.83 4.19 17.90
N CYS A 34 -19.97 2.88 18.09
CA CYS A 34 -21.24 2.21 17.86
C CYS A 34 -22.28 2.64 18.91
N THR A 35 -23.37 3.27 18.45
CA THR A 35 -24.40 3.86 19.31
C THR A 35 -25.56 2.92 19.64
N LYS A 36 -25.86 1.93 18.79
CA LYS A 36 -26.98 1.00 18.95
C LYS A 36 -26.50 -0.41 19.30
N SER A 37 -26.59 -0.77 20.58
CA SER A 37 -26.04 -2.04 21.13
C SER A 37 -26.47 -3.32 20.39
N GLN A 38 -27.62 -3.36 19.72
CA GLN A 38 -28.09 -4.56 19.02
C GLN A 38 -27.35 -4.85 17.71
N HIS A 39 -26.72 -3.84 17.10
CA HIS A 39 -25.96 -3.98 15.86
C HIS A 39 -24.45 -3.87 16.06
N CYS A 40 -24.01 -3.64 17.30
CA CYS A 40 -22.59 -3.55 17.62
C CYS A 40 -21.95 -4.94 17.67
N ILE A 41 -20.80 -5.08 17.02
CA ILE A 41 -19.91 -6.23 17.16
C ILE A 41 -18.65 -5.81 17.89
N LYS A 42 -18.26 -6.62 18.85
CA LYS A 42 -17.12 -6.34 19.72
C LYS A 42 -15.87 -7.10 19.26
N PRO A 43 -14.66 -6.61 19.55
CA PRO A 43 -13.45 -7.36 19.26
C PRO A 43 -13.39 -8.65 20.08
N TYR A 44 -13.12 -9.79 19.43
CA TYR A 44 -12.86 -11.06 20.12
C TYR A 44 -11.65 -10.94 21.07
N LEU A 45 -10.71 -10.04 20.77
CA LEU A 45 -9.51 -9.75 21.55
C LEU A 45 -9.77 -9.26 22.98
N LEU A 46 -10.96 -8.70 23.25
CA LEU A 46 -11.36 -8.31 24.61
C LEU A 46 -11.35 -9.49 25.59
N THR A 47 -11.53 -10.72 25.09
CA THR A 47 -11.50 -11.93 25.91
C THR A 47 -10.08 -12.39 26.27
N LYS A 48 -9.04 -11.66 25.82
CA LYS A 48 -7.62 -12.02 25.95
C LYS A 48 -7.34 -13.49 25.58
N PRO A 49 -7.73 -13.91 24.36
CA PRO A 49 -7.54 -15.28 23.92
C PRO A 49 -6.04 -15.60 23.75
N LYS A 50 -5.66 -16.84 24.01
CA LYS A 50 -4.32 -17.34 23.67
C LYS A 50 -4.31 -17.69 22.18
N LEU A 51 -3.61 -16.89 21.39
CA LEU A 51 -3.53 -17.03 19.93
C LEU A 51 -2.13 -17.50 19.51
N GLY A 52 -2.02 -17.98 18.27
CA GLY A 52 -0.79 -18.23 17.56
C GLY A 52 -0.85 -17.63 16.16
N LEU A 53 0.31 -17.26 15.61
CA LEU A 53 0.46 -16.79 14.23
C LEU A 53 1.28 -17.80 13.44
N GLN A 54 0.76 -18.26 12.31
CA GLN A 54 1.46 -19.15 11.39
C GLN A 54 1.60 -18.48 10.03
N ILE A 55 2.82 -18.48 9.50
CA ILE A 55 3.13 -18.06 8.15
C ILE A 55 3.48 -19.30 7.32
N SER A 56 2.74 -19.49 6.24
CA SER A 56 2.90 -20.62 5.32
C SER A 56 2.99 -20.12 3.88
N THR A 57 3.62 -20.90 3.01
CA THR A 57 3.59 -20.67 1.56
C THR A 57 2.80 -21.73 0.82
N SER A 58 2.19 -21.34 -0.29
CA SER A 58 1.59 -22.28 -1.24
C SER A 58 1.62 -21.76 -2.67
N THR A 59 1.47 -22.67 -3.63
CA THR A 59 1.34 -22.35 -5.06
C THR A 59 -0.07 -21.89 -5.44
N GLN A 60 -1.03 -22.00 -4.52
CA GLN A 60 -2.41 -21.54 -4.71
C GLN A 60 -2.76 -20.48 -3.66
N ALA A 61 -3.66 -19.58 -4.02
CA ALA A 61 -4.22 -18.57 -3.11
C ALA A 61 -5.40 -19.10 -2.28
N SER A 62 -5.89 -20.30 -2.59
CA SER A 62 -7.09 -20.89 -1.97
C SER A 62 -6.83 -21.37 -0.54
N GLN A 63 -7.90 -21.38 0.27
CA GLN A 63 -7.85 -21.81 1.68
C GLN A 63 -7.61 -23.32 1.86
N GLY A 64 -7.85 -24.14 0.83
CA GLY A 64 -7.61 -25.59 0.85
C GLY A 64 -6.29 -26.01 0.20
N ALA A 65 -5.38 -25.05 -0.03
CA ALA A 65 -4.12 -25.33 -0.69
C ALA A 65 -3.21 -26.17 0.22
N ALA A 66 -2.34 -26.99 -0.39
CA ALA A 66 -1.27 -27.65 0.35
C ALA A 66 -0.29 -26.56 0.83
N LEU A 67 -0.28 -26.31 2.14
CA LEU A 67 0.51 -25.27 2.78
C LEU A 67 1.83 -25.84 3.29
N THR A 68 2.92 -25.14 3.03
CA THR A 68 4.24 -25.42 3.62
C THR A 68 4.48 -24.40 4.71
N THR A 69 4.57 -24.84 5.96
CA THR A 69 4.80 -23.93 7.08
C THR A 69 6.23 -23.42 7.07
N ILE A 70 6.38 -22.10 7.15
CA ILE A 70 7.69 -21.43 7.22
C ILE A 70 8.01 -21.04 8.66
N TRP A 71 7.03 -20.43 9.33
CA TRP A 71 7.21 -19.91 10.67
C TRP A 71 5.95 -20.08 11.50
N LYS A 72 6.11 -20.54 12.74
CA LYS A 72 5.07 -20.58 13.76
C LYS A 72 5.50 -19.73 14.94
N TYR A 73 4.61 -18.87 15.39
CA TYR A 73 4.81 -18.03 16.56
C TYR A 73 3.76 -18.41 17.61
N ASP A 74 4.12 -19.37 18.47
CA ASP A 74 3.19 -19.98 19.43
C ASP A 74 2.94 -19.14 20.69
N ASN A 75 3.85 -18.21 21.02
CA ASN A 75 3.67 -17.25 22.11
C ASN A 75 3.31 -15.86 21.56
N PHE A 76 2.32 -15.84 20.68
CA PHE A 76 1.89 -14.64 19.98
C PHE A 76 1.20 -13.66 20.95
N THR A 77 1.71 -12.43 20.95
CA THR A 77 1.15 -11.29 21.69
C THR A 77 0.93 -10.14 20.73
N ILE A 78 -0.20 -9.46 20.83
CA ILE A 78 -0.64 -8.49 19.81
C ILE A 78 0.20 -7.22 19.83
N ASP A 79 0.65 -6.82 21.01
CA ASP A 79 1.38 -5.58 21.22
C ASP A 79 2.88 -5.71 20.87
N ALA A 80 3.34 -6.91 20.58
CA ALA A 80 4.76 -7.16 20.31
C ALA A 80 5.12 -6.87 18.85
N ILE A 81 6.32 -6.34 18.65
CA ILE A 81 6.95 -6.25 17.33
C ILE A 81 8.00 -7.35 17.27
N VAL A 82 7.93 -8.20 16.24
CA VAL A 82 8.83 -9.34 16.08
C VAL A 82 9.36 -9.38 14.66
N GLU A 83 10.68 -9.48 14.53
CA GLU A 83 11.35 -9.67 13.24
C GLU A 83 12.05 -11.02 13.22
N LYS A 84 11.87 -11.78 12.14
CA LYS A 84 12.48 -13.09 11.97
C LYS A 84 12.89 -13.33 10.52
N THR A 85 14.17 -13.60 10.32
CA THR A 85 14.68 -14.08 9.03
C THR A 85 14.62 -15.61 8.96
N VAL A 86 14.08 -16.12 7.87
CA VAL A 86 13.89 -17.54 7.57
C VAL A 86 14.28 -17.84 6.13
N ASN A 87 14.78 -19.04 5.89
CA ASN A 87 15.12 -19.50 4.55
C ASN A 87 13.96 -20.35 4.02
N VAL A 88 13.35 -19.90 2.93
CA VAL A 88 12.14 -20.51 2.36
C VAL A 88 12.51 -21.38 1.16
N SER A 89 12.05 -22.63 1.17
CA SER A 89 12.20 -23.54 0.03
C SER A 89 11.23 -23.15 -1.08
N VAL A 90 11.75 -22.92 -2.29
CA VAL A 90 10.96 -22.48 -3.45
C VAL A 90 10.51 -23.67 -4.31
N PRO A 91 9.20 -23.89 -4.51
CA PRO A 91 8.69 -24.97 -5.34
C PRO A 91 9.17 -24.89 -6.79
N LEU A 92 9.32 -26.05 -7.46
CA LEU A 92 9.73 -26.10 -8.87
C LEU A 92 8.81 -25.30 -9.80
N LYS A 93 7.50 -25.29 -9.51
CA LYS A 93 6.52 -24.49 -10.27
C LYS A 93 6.85 -23.00 -10.22
N THR A 94 7.21 -22.49 -9.04
CA THR A 94 7.59 -21.09 -8.85
C THR A 94 8.90 -20.77 -9.56
N ARG A 95 9.88 -21.67 -9.50
CA ARG A 95 11.16 -21.56 -10.22
C ARG A 95 11.01 -21.52 -11.74
N LYS A 96 9.95 -22.12 -12.27
CA LYS A 96 9.56 -22.06 -13.69
C LYS A 96 8.54 -20.95 -13.94
N ASN A 97 8.86 -19.73 -13.49
CA ASN A 97 8.02 -18.55 -13.66
C ASN A 97 6.59 -18.72 -13.12
N GLY A 98 6.42 -19.37 -11.97
CA GLY A 98 5.14 -19.51 -11.29
C GLY A 98 4.98 -18.54 -10.12
N THR A 99 3.75 -18.21 -9.76
CA THR A 99 3.48 -17.37 -8.57
C THR A 99 3.52 -18.19 -7.29
N LEU A 100 4.17 -17.68 -6.25
CA LEU A 100 4.07 -18.20 -4.90
C LEU A 100 3.26 -17.24 -4.03
N TYR A 101 2.36 -17.81 -3.23
CA TYR A 101 1.53 -17.09 -2.28
C TYR A 101 2.02 -17.35 -0.86
N VAL A 102 1.92 -16.33 -0.02
CA VAL A 102 2.13 -16.40 1.42
C VAL A 102 0.81 -16.22 2.14
N HIS A 103 0.63 -17.02 3.18
CA HIS A 103 -0.59 -17.17 3.95
C HIS A 103 -0.27 -16.84 5.40
N ALA A 104 -0.91 -15.80 5.95
CA ALA A 104 -0.82 -15.42 7.35
C ALA A 104 -2.10 -15.88 8.07
N ILE A 105 -1.95 -16.77 9.04
CA ILE A 105 -3.06 -17.45 9.71
C ILE A 105 -2.98 -17.21 11.21
N ILE A 106 -4.06 -16.68 11.78
CA ILE A 106 -4.25 -16.61 13.24
C ILE A 106 -5.13 -17.77 13.67
N TYR A 107 -4.69 -18.50 14.68
CA TYR A 107 -5.38 -19.68 15.23
C TYR A 107 -5.37 -19.67 16.77
N PRO A 108 -6.31 -20.35 17.43
CA PRO A 108 -6.28 -20.53 18.88
C PRO A 108 -5.12 -21.46 19.27
N ARG A 109 -4.39 -21.09 20.32
CA ARG A 109 -3.25 -21.88 20.81
C ARG A 109 -3.71 -23.28 21.25
N GLY A 110 -3.04 -24.31 20.74
CA GLY A 110 -3.37 -25.71 21.00
C GLY A 110 -4.11 -26.41 19.85
N SER A 111 -4.52 -25.69 18.79
CA SER A 111 -4.98 -26.37 17.58
C SER A 111 -3.84 -27.13 16.91
N GLN A 112 -4.09 -28.41 16.61
CA GLN A 112 -3.16 -29.27 15.86
C GLN A 112 -3.20 -28.98 14.35
N SER A 113 -4.28 -28.35 13.86
CA SER A 113 -4.47 -28.03 12.44
C SER A 113 -4.88 -26.57 12.26
N PRO A 114 -3.93 -25.63 12.34
CA PRO A 114 -4.18 -24.20 12.17
C PRO A 114 -4.87 -23.84 10.85
N GLU A 115 -4.72 -24.66 9.81
CA GLU A 115 -5.32 -24.47 8.49
C GLU A 115 -6.85 -24.66 8.49
N LYS A 116 -7.38 -25.41 9.47
CA LYS A 116 -8.82 -25.69 9.60
C LYS A 116 -9.47 -24.84 10.69
N ASP A 117 -8.78 -24.66 11.82
CA ASP A 117 -9.32 -23.98 13.01
C ASP A 117 -8.92 -22.50 13.08
N TYR A 118 -8.69 -21.87 11.93
CA TYR A 118 -8.23 -20.49 11.87
C TYR A 118 -9.35 -19.49 12.22
N LEU A 119 -8.99 -18.42 12.91
CA LEU A 119 -9.88 -17.32 13.25
C LEU A 119 -9.81 -16.22 12.18
N ALA A 120 -8.61 -15.97 11.68
CA ALA A 120 -8.34 -14.97 10.67
C ALA A 120 -7.24 -15.42 9.71
N TYR A 121 -7.32 -14.93 8.48
CA TYR A 121 -6.50 -15.39 7.37
C TYR A 121 -6.32 -14.27 6.36
N SER A 122 -5.08 -14.10 5.89
CA SER A 122 -4.71 -13.14 4.87
C SER A 122 -3.74 -13.78 3.87
N VAL A 123 -3.84 -13.40 2.60
CA VAL A 123 -3.02 -13.96 1.51
C VAL A 123 -2.44 -12.83 0.70
N SER A 124 -1.16 -12.97 0.35
CA SER A 124 -0.51 -12.10 -0.62
C SER A 124 0.45 -12.89 -1.52
N LYS A 125 0.87 -12.27 -2.62
CA LYS A 125 1.89 -12.82 -3.52
C LYS A 125 3.27 -12.48 -2.94
N ILE A 126 4.14 -13.47 -2.79
CA ILE A 126 5.54 -13.23 -2.41
C ILE A 126 6.46 -13.06 -3.64
N THR A 127 5.98 -13.49 -4.80
CA THR A 127 6.67 -13.31 -6.08
C THR A 127 5.98 -12.25 -6.93
N THR A 128 6.76 -11.50 -7.71
CA THR A 128 6.25 -10.52 -8.67
C THR A 128 6.91 -10.71 -10.03
N TYR A 129 6.22 -10.41 -11.13
CA TYR A 129 6.83 -10.42 -12.45
C TYR A 129 7.20 -9.01 -12.81
N SER A 130 8.47 -8.76 -13.04
CA SER A 130 8.94 -7.46 -13.52
C SER A 130 10.01 -7.67 -14.57
N LEU A 131 10.24 -6.64 -15.37
CA LEU A 131 11.41 -6.62 -16.23
C LEU A 131 12.65 -6.57 -15.33
N PRO A 132 13.70 -7.38 -15.60
CA PRO A 132 14.97 -7.23 -14.90
C PRO A 132 15.45 -5.80 -15.09
N GLN A 133 15.62 -5.09 -13.98
CA GLN A 133 16.14 -3.74 -14.01
C GLN A 133 17.57 -3.86 -14.56
N ALA A 134 17.78 -3.40 -15.80
CA ALA A 134 19.12 -3.25 -16.33
C ALA A 134 19.86 -2.36 -15.33
N SER A 135 20.80 -2.94 -14.58
CA SER A 135 21.65 -2.23 -13.63
C SER A 135 22.06 -0.92 -14.27
N PHE A 136 21.56 0.19 -13.73
CA PHE A 136 21.64 1.55 -14.25
C PHE A 136 22.82 1.73 -15.20
N ILE A 137 22.57 1.65 -16.51
CA ILE A 137 23.54 2.16 -17.48
C ILE A 137 23.58 3.65 -17.19
N ASN A 138 24.68 4.11 -16.61
CA ASN A 138 24.90 5.53 -16.36
C ASN A 138 25.05 6.22 -17.72
N LEU A 139 23.93 6.67 -18.29
CA LEU A 139 23.89 7.37 -19.58
C LEU A 139 24.53 8.77 -19.48
N LEU A 140 24.75 9.26 -18.25
CA LEU A 140 25.62 10.39 -17.96
C LEU A 140 26.99 9.85 -17.50
N GLY A 141 27.65 9.09 -18.36
CA GLY A 141 29.08 8.84 -18.22
C GLY A 141 29.79 10.19 -18.25
N ASN A 142 30.45 10.54 -17.14
CA ASN A 142 31.25 11.74 -17.01
C ASN A 142 32.28 11.78 -18.16
N LYS A 143 32.04 12.63 -19.16
CA LYS A 143 33.05 12.98 -20.15
C LYS A 143 34.08 13.82 -19.41
N ASP A 144 35.05 13.16 -18.80
CA ASP A 144 36.41 13.63 -18.56
C ASP A 144 37.05 12.74 -17.49
N GLN A 145 37.79 11.72 -17.93
CA GLN A 145 39.26 11.65 -17.78
C GLN A 145 39.79 10.25 -18.11
N THR A 146 40.73 10.25 -19.07
CA THR A 146 41.86 9.34 -19.28
C THR A 146 41.64 7.90 -19.76
N GLU A 147 42.14 7.69 -20.97
CA GLU A 147 42.43 6.43 -21.65
C GLU A 147 43.29 5.48 -20.80
N ASN A 148 42.91 4.19 -20.74
CA ASN A 148 43.74 3.08 -21.25
C ASN A 148 43.06 1.71 -21.07
N ASN A 149 42.93 1.00 -22.20
CA ASN A 149 42.95 -0.46 -22.35
C ASN A 149 41.82 -1.32 -21.75
N THR A 150 40.70 -1.46 -22.47
CA THR A 150 40.39 -2.65 -23.31
C THR A 150 39.01 -2.48 -23.92
N SER A 151 39.00 -1.94 -25.14
CA SER A 151 37.82 -1.75 -25.97
C SER A 151 37.29 -3.10 -26.45
N LYS A 152 36.40 -3.74 -25.68
CA LYS A 152 35.34 -4.55 -26.31
C LYS A 152 34.22 -3.61 -26.71
N SER A 153 34.37 -3.08 -27.92
CA SER A 153 33.28 -2.49 -28.69
C SER A 153 32.12 -3.49 -28.72
N ALA A 154 31.06 -3.21 -27.95
CA ALA A 154 29.77 -3.88 -28.12
C ALA A 154 29.01 -3.15 -29.23
N SER A 155 29.50 -3.35 -30.46
CA SER A 155 28.73 -3.17 -31.68
C SER A 155 27.41 -3.92 -31.56
N GLY A 156 26.29 -3.22 -31.80
CA GLY A 156 25.00 -3.81 -32.17
C GLY A 156 24.48 -4.95 -31.30
N LYS A 157 24.14 -4.70 -30.03
CA LYS A 157 23.13 -5.54 -29.38
C LYS A 157 21.77 -5.17 -29.95
N LYS A 158 21.21 -6.08 -30.75
CA LYS A 158 19.77 -6.18 -31.02
C LYS A 158 19.01 -5.81 -29.73
N GLU A 159 17.89 -5.11 -29.86
CA GLU A 159 16.84 -5.09 -28.83
C GLU A 159 16.47 -6.55 -28.50
N GLU A 160 17.23 -7.15 -27.60
CA GLU A 160 16.91 -8.43 -27.02
C GLU A 160 15.68 -8.12 -26.19
N LYS A 161 14.50 -8.55 -26.66
CA LYS A 161 13.23 -8.43 -25.93
C LYS A 161 13.49 -8.94 -24.52
N VAL A 162 13.67 -8.02 -23.59
CA VAL A 162 13.93 -8.34 -22.19
C VAL A 162 12.66 -9.02 -21.69
N LEU A 163 12.72 -10.33 -21.51
CA LEU A 163 11.58 -11.10 -21.04
C LEU A 163 11.38 -10.81 -19.54
N PRO A 164 10.14 -10.63 -19.07
CA PRO A 164 9.87 -10.46 -17.65
C PRO A 164 10.26 -11.73 -16.89
N LEU A 165 10.97 -11.54 -15.79
CA LEU A 165 11.42 -12.61 -14.91
C LEU A 165 10.65 -12.55 -13.60
N THR A 166 10.45 -13.71 -12.98
CA THR A 166 9.90 -13.77 -11.63
C THR A 166 10.95 -13.27 -10.65
N HIS A 167 10.53 -12.35 -9.78
CA HIS A 167 11.33 -11.80 -8.71
C HIS A 167 10.75 -12.20 -7.35
N TRP A 168 11.63 -12.30 -6.37
CA TRP A 168 11.36 -12.66 -4.99
C TRP A 168 11.33 -11.43 -4.09
N ARG A 169 10.27 -11.29 -3.28
CA ARG A 169 10.17 -10.27 -2.24
C ARG A 169 10.85 -10.78 -0.97
N GLN A 170 11.92 -10.13 -0.56
CA GLN A 170 12.69 -10.53 0.63
C GLN A 170 12.04 -10.14 1.96
N ARG A 171 11.12 -9.18 1.96
CA ARG A 171 10.48 -8.65 3.17
C ARG A 171 8.99 -8.93 3.13
N LEU A 172 8.47 -9.45 4.24
CA LEU A 172 7.05 -9.68 4.47
C LEU A 172 6.65 -9.00 5.77
N SER A 173 5.80 -7.99 5.67
CA SER A 173 5.24 -7.31 6.82
C SER A 173 3.81 -7.79 7.05
N VAL A 174 3.56 -8.37 8.23
CA VAL A 174 2.24 -8.86 8.64
C VAL A 174 1.77 -8.01 9.81
N ASN A 175 0.58 -7.47 9.68
CA ASN A 175 -0.04 -6.60 10.66
C ASN A 175 -1.31 -7.19 11.23
N VAL A 176 -1.53 -6.96 12.52
CA VAL A 176 -2.74 -7.36 13.21
C VAL A 176 -3.34 -6.14 13.90
N LEU A 177 -4.65 -5.94 13.71
CA LEU A 177 -5.37 -4.83 14.32
C LEU A 177 -5.32 -4.93 15.85
N GLU A 178 -4.76 -3.92 16.50
CA GLU A 178 -4.67 -3.85 17.97
C GLU A 178 -5.92 -3.20 18.60
N ASP A 179 -6.50 -2.21 17.93
CA ASP A 179 -7.56 -1.37 18.49
C ASP A 179 -8.83 -2.15 18.85
N HIS A 180 -9.37 -1.86 20.03
CA HIS A 180 -10.61 -2.43 20.53
C HIS A 180 -11.81 -1.55 20.18
N ILE A 181 -12.22 -1.58 18.91
CA ILE A 181 -13.30 -0.74 18.39
C ILE A 181 -14.60 -1.54 18.25
N ASP A 182 -15.68 -1.00 18.79
CA ASP A 182 -17.01 -1.54 18.56
C ASP A 182 -17.51 -1.09 17.17
N LEU A 183 -17.69 -2.05 16.26
CA LEU A 183 -18.14 -1.77 14.89
C LEU A 183 -19.66 -1.94 14.80
N ASP A 184 -20.33 -1.04 14.08
CA ASP A 184 -21.74 -1.20 13.71
C ASP A 184 -21.83 -2.06 12.45
N ARG A 185 -22.50 -3.23 12.51
CA ARG A 185 -22.64 -4.16 11.39
C ARG A 185 -23.18 -3.53 10.11
N GLN A 186 -24.02 -2.50 10.22
CA GLN A 186 -24.61 -1.84 9.05
C GLN A 186 -23.74 -0.75 8.46
N LYS A 187 -22.71 -0.31 9.18
CA LYS A 187 -21.82 0.80 8.79
C LYS A 187 -20.36 0.36 8.69
N ILE A 188 -20.12 -0.93 8.44
CA ILE A 188 -18.78 -1.44 8.18
C ILE A 188 -18.30 -0.84 6.85
N PRO A 189 -17.16 -0.13 6.83
CA PRO A 189 -16.60 0.38 5.59
C PRO A 189 -16.26 -0.77 4.62
N GLY A 190 -16.57 -0.59 3.34
CA GLY A 190 -16.41 -1.63 2.32
C GLY A 190 -14.97 -2.11 2.16
N GLU A 191 -13.99 -1.28 2.49
CA GLU A 191 -12.56 -1.61 2.46
C GLU A 191 -12.15 -2.59 3.57
N ILE A 192 -12.83 -2.59 4.72
CA ILE A 192 -12.54 -3.48 5.86
C ILE A 192 -13.30 -4.81 5.72
N TYR A 193 -14.47 -4.78 5.09
CA TYR A 193 -15.38 -5.92 4.99
C TYR A 193 -14.70 -7.24 4.55
N PRO A 194 -13.79 -7.28 3.54
CA PRO A 194 -13.14 -8.53 3.13
C PRO A 194 -12.22 -9.17 4.18
N TYR A 195 -11.71 -8.36 5.11
CA TYR A 195 -10.81 -8.81 6.18
C TYR A 195 -11.56 -9.15 7.46
N LEU A 196 -12.82 -8.71 7.57
CA LEU A 196 -13.63 -8.90 8.76
C LEU A 196 -14.28 -10.29 8.74
N ARG A 197 -14.09 -11.03 9.82
CA ARG A 197 -14.79 -12.30 10.07
C ARG A 197 -15.47 -12.23 11.43
N THR A 198 -16.66 -12.81 11.53
CA THR A 198 -17.44 -12.81 12.77
C THR A 198 -17.54 -14.22 13.36
N THR A 199 -17.70 -14.28 14.67
CA THR A 199 -18.03 -15.52 15.39
C THR A 199 -19.39 -16.06 14.94
N GLN A 200 -19.67 -17.34 15.17
CA GLN A 200 -20.97 -17.95 14.84
C GLN A 200 -22.16 -17.22 15.51
N ASP A 201 -21.98 -16.76 16.75
CA ASP A 201 -22.93 -15.92 17.48
C ASP A 201 -23.15 -14.53 16.86
N GLY A 202 -22.29 -14.13 15.92
CA GLY A 202 -22.19 -12.80 15.34
C GLY A 202 -21.77 -11.69 16.30
N ARG A 203 -21.76 -11.90 17.62
CA ARG A 203 -21.51 -10.86 18.63
C ARG A 203 -20.08 -10.31 18.62
N HIS A 204 -19.11 -11.12 18.19
CA HIS A 204 -17.71 -10.71 18.13
C HIS A 204 -17.15 -10.83 16.71
N TYR A 205 -16.16 -9.98 16.40
CA TYR A 205 -15.33 -10.13 15.21
C TYR A 205 -13.94 -10.64 15.57
N TYR A 206 -13.41 -11.53 14.74
CA TYR A 206 -12.06 -12.08 14.86
C TYR A 206 -11.01 -11.03 14.53
N PRO A 207 -9.75 -11.21 14.99
CA PRO A 207 -8.67 -10.27 14.71
C PRO A 207 -8.50 -10.04 13.21
N ILE A 208 -8.28 -8.80 12.78
CA ILE A 208 -8.02 -8.49 11.38
C ILE A 208 -6.53 -8.67 11.11
N VAL A 209 -6.19 -9.52 10.13
CA VAL A 209 -4.82 -9.75 9.66
C VAL A 209 -4.66 -9.10 8.31
N PHE A 210 -3.63 -8.27 8.18
CA PHE A 210 -3.28 -7.56 6.96
C PHE A 210 -1.85 -7.87 6.58
N ILE A 211 -1.59 -8.16 5.31
CA ILE A 211 -0.24 -8.32 4.78
C ILE A 211 0.07 -7.04 3.99
N ASP A 212 1.11 -6.33 4.41
CA ASP A 212 1.50 -5.07 3.79
C ASP A 212 2.25 -5.33 2.47
N GLU A 213 1.58 -4.98 1.35
CA GLU A 213 2.13 -5.03 0.00
C GLU A 213 2.85 -3.73 -0.42
N LEU A 214 2.87 -2.72 0.45
CA LEU A 214 3.53 -1.44 0.23
C LEU A 214 4.96 -1.44 0.79
N GLY A 215 5.25 -2.31 1.76
CA GLY A 215 6.52 -2.38 2.48
C GLY A 215 7.73 -2.93 1.71
N TYR A 216 7.64 -3.15 0.40
CA TYR A 216 8.77 -3.56 -0.44
C TYR A 216 8.92 -2.64 -1.65
N ARG A 217 10.17 -2.39 -2.03
CA ARG A 217 10.53 -1.64 -3.24
C ARG A 217 10.93 -2.55 -4.38
N ILE A 218 10.89 -2.04 -5.60
CA ILE A 218 11.41 -2.74 -6.78
C ILE A 218 12.91 -3.01 -6.62
N SER A 219 13.66 -2.09 -6.00
CA SER A 219 15.09 -2.25 -5.73
C SER A 219 15.45 -3.45 -4.84
N ASP A 220 14.51 -3.88 -3.99
CA ASP A 220 14.73 -4.94 -3.00
C ASP A 220 14.36 -6.33 -3.55
N LEU A 221 13.93 -6.39 -4.80
CA LEU A 221 13.51 -7.62 -5.46
C LEU A 221 14.73 -8.43 -5.92
N LEU A 222 14.75 -9.72 -5.55
CA LEU A 222 15.77 -10.63 -6.06
C LEU A 222 15.27 -11.38 -7.30
N PRO A 223 16.04 -11.44 -8.40
CA PRO A 223 15.66 -12.27 -9.54
C PRO A 223 15.65 -13.75 -9.14
N LEU A 224 14.58 -14.46 -9.52
CA LEU A 224 14.44 -15.88 -9.26
C LEU A 224 14.91 -16.68 -10.48
N ASN A 225 15.99 -17.46 -10.30
CA ASN A 225 16.49 -18.38 -11.32
C ASN A 225 15.94 -19.80 -11.11
N GLU A 226 16.00 -20.64 -12.15
CA GLU A 226 15.54 -22.04 -12.06
C GLU A 226 16.29 -22.87 -11.00
N SER A 227 17.53 -22.49 -10.69
CA SER A 227 18.39 -23.14 -9.70
C SER A 227 18.18 -22.63 -8.26
N ALA A 228 17.43 -21.55 -8.06
CA ALA A 228 17.24 -20.93 -6.75
C ALA A 228 16.24 -21.74 -5.89
N THR A 229 16.73 -22.78 -5.21
CA THR A 229 15.91 -23.68 -4.38
C THR A 229 15.54 -23.07 -3.03
N VAL A 230 16.34 -22.15 -2.50
CA VAL A 230 16.16 -21.53 -1.19
C VAL A 230 16.32 -20.02 -1.32
N MET A 231 15.37 -19.26 -0.77
CA MET A 231 15.40 -17.80 -0.78
C MET A 231 15.23 -17.24 0.64
N PRO A 232 15.96 -16.16 1.00
CA PRO A 232 15.82 -15.53 2.29
C PRO A 232 14.50 -14.73 2.37
N LEU A 233 13.82 -14.82 3.50
CA LEU A 233 12.62 -14.05 3.81
C LEU A 233 12.73 -13.47 5.21
N THR A 234 12.66 -12.16 5.34
CA THR A 234 12.51 -11.46 6.60
C THR A 234 11.04 -11.19 6.84
N ILE A 235 10.49 -11.84 7.86
CA ILE A 235 9.12 -11.68 8.31
C ILE A 235 9.11 -10.69 9.47
N THR A 236 8.37 -9.60 9.31
CA THR A 236 8.13 -8.61 10.36
C THR A 236 6.67 -8.68 10.76
N TYR A 237 6.43 -8.88 12.05
CA TYR A 237 5.13 -8.76 12.66
C TYR A 237 5.07 -7.45 13.46
N SER A 238 4.01 -6.66 13.27
CA SER A 238 3.74 -5.50 14.11
C SER A 238 2.24 -5.22 14.24
N PRO A 239 1.78 -4.67 15.39
CA PRO A 239 0.41 -4.18 15.48
C PRO A 239 0.15 -3.03 14.50
N ILE A 240 -1.12 -2.82 14.18
CA ILE A 240 -1.59 -1.70 13.37
C ILE A 240 -2.85 -1.11 13.98
N SER A 241 -2.94 0.22 14.01
CA SER A 241 -4.15 0.93 14.38
C SER A 241 -5.18 0.90 13.25
N PHE A 242 -6.45 1.04 13.59
CA PHE A 242 -7.57 1.00 12.66
C PHE A 242 -7.49 2.07 11.58
N GLY A 243 -7.12 3.29 11.97
CA GLY A 243 -6.93 4.40 11.05
C GLY A 243 -5.83 4.14 10.03
N LYS A 244 -4.67 3.67 10.52
CA LYS A 244 -3.53 3.31 9.65
C LYS A 244 -3.89 2.16 8.72
N LEU A 245 -4.57 1.14 9.23
CA LEU A 245 -5.04 0.00 8.43
C LEU A 245 -5.95 0.47 7.27
N ARG A 246 -6.96 1.31 7.56
CA ARG A 246 -7.85 1.83 6.53
C ARG A 246 -7.11 2.65 5.49
N LEU A 247 -6.20 3.51 5.92
CA LEU A 247 -5.38 4.30 5.01
C LEU A 247 -4.51 3.40 4.11
N TRP A 248 -3.85 2.39 4.68
CA TRP A 248 -3.00 1.45 3.93
C TRP A 248 -3.79 0.66 2.89
N ILE A 249 -4.98 0.15 3.26
CA ILE A 249 -5.86 -0.56 2.32
C ILE A 249 -6.26 0.36 1.16
N ASN A 250 -6.65 1.61 1.44
CA ASN A 250 -7.03 2.58 0.41
C ASN A 250 -5.87 2.94 -0.52
N ILE A 251 -4.66 3.15 0.02
CA ILE A 251 -3.45 3.40 -0.77
C ILE A 251 -3.16 2.20 -1.67
N GLN A 252 -3.20 0.98 -1.13
CA GLN A 252 -2.97 -0.24 -1.89
C GLN A 252 -3.98 -0.42 -3.03
N GLN A 253 -5.26 -0.14 -2.78
CA GLN A 253 -6.31 -0.18 -3.80
C GLN A 253 -6.11 0.90 -4.87
N SER A 254 -5.73 2.11 -4.48
CA SER A 254 -5.46 3.22 -5.39
C SER A 254 -4.26 2.93 -6.29
N LEU A 255 -3.18 2.36 -5.73
CA LEU A 255 -2.01 1.93 -6.53
C LEU A 255 -2.37 0.82 -7.51
N LYS A 256 -3.20 -0.15 -7.11
CA LYS A 256 -3.71 -1.20 -8.02
C LYS A 256 -4.49 -0.59 -9.18
N MET A 257 -5.38 0.36 -8.89
CA MET A 257 -6.13 1.09 -9.91
C MET A 257 -5.20 1.90 -10.84
N LEU A 258 -4.16 2.55 -10.32
CA LEU A 258 -3.18 3.26 -11.15
C LEU A 258 -2.45 2.32 -12.10
N THR A 259 -2.03 1.14 -11.63
CA THR A 259 -1.43 0.11 -12.49
C THR A 259 -2.42 -0.36 -13.58
N GLU A 260 -3.70 -0.54 -13.24
CA GLU A 260 -4.75 -0.90 -14.21
C GLU A 260 -4.99 0.20 -15.26
N LEU A 261 -4.80 1.47 -14.89
CA LEU A 261 -4.86 2.62 -15.80
C LEU A 261 -3.60 2.78 -16.66
N GLY A 262 -2.58 1.94 -16.49
CA GLY A 262 -1.38 1.91 -17.31
C GLY A 262 -0.15 2.61 -16.74
N PHE A 263 -0.16 2.98 -15.45
CA PHE A 263 1.06 3.45 -14.78
C PHE A 263 2.12 2.33 -14.74
N THR A 264 3.39 2.70 -14.94
CA THR A 264 4.46 1.72 -14.89
C THR A 264 4.71 1.26 -13.45
N GLU A 265 5.23 0.03 -13.27
CA GLU A 265 5.58 -0.45 -11.94
C GLU A 265 6.54 0.50 -11.22
N LYS A 266 7.48 1.10 -11.98
CA LYS A 266 8.42 2.10 -11.47
C LYS A 266 7.70 3.32 -10.91
N ASP A 267 6.75 3.91 -11.64
CA ASP A 267 6.00 5.08 -11.17
C ASP A 267 5.23 4.75 -9.88
N THR A 268 4.61 3.57 -9.83
CA THR A 268 3.89 3.15 -8.61
C THR A 268 4.83 2.90 -7.43
N ASP A 269 6.05 2.43 -7.68
CA ASP A 269 7.08 2.22 -6.64
C ASP A 269 7.64 3.54 -6.09
N GLU A 270 7.76 4.56 -6.94
CA GLU A 270 8.09 5.92 -6.51
C GLU A 270 7.00 6.49 -5.60
N ILE A 271 5.72 6.29 -5.95
CA ILE A 271 4.59 6.70 -5.10
C ILE A 271 4.62 5.97 -3.76
N LYS A 272 4.86 4.65 -3.74
CA LYS A 272 5.04 3.90 -2.48
C LYS A 272 6.10 4.54 -1.58
N GLY A 273 7.18 5.05 -2.18
CA GLY A 273 8.24 5.71 -1.44
C GLY A 273 7.88 7.00 -0.80
N ILE A 274 7.04 7.79 -1.45
CA ILE A 274 6.53 9.01 -0.85
C ILE A 274 5.79 8.67 0.45
N PHE A 275 4.97 7.61 0.47
CA PHE A 275 4.23 7.21 1.68
C PHE A 275 5.07 6.47 2.73
N ALA A 276 6.07 5.68 2.31
CA ALA A 276 6.88 4.88 3.22
C ALA A 276 8.05 5.67 3.84
N ASP A 277 8.71 6.52 3.05
CA ASP A 277 9.94 7.21 3.46
C ASP A 277 9.65 8.60 4.05
N THR A 278 8.52 9.23 3.68
CA THR A 278 8.16 10.56 4.17
C THR A 278 7.38 10.47 5.48
N ASN A 279 7.72 11.32 6.44
CA ASN A 279 6.92 11.45 7.65
C ASN A 279 5.53 12.00 7.31
N PHE A 280 4.49 11.34 7.81
CA PHE A 280 3.09 11.65 7.57
C PHE A 280 2.73 13.12 7.81
N TYR A 281 3.30 13.78 8.83
CA TYR A 281 3.04 15.19 9.11
C TYR A 281 3.54 16.10 7.98
N PHE A 282 4.70 15.79 7.40
CA PHE A 282 5.24 16.54 6.26
C PHE A 282 4.40 16.31 5.01
N LEU A 283 3.94 15.08 4.78
CA LEU A 283 3.06 14.75 3.65
C LEU A 283 1.72 15.53 3.74
N MET A 284 1.17 15.67 4.93
CA MET A 284 -0.06 16.44 5.15
C MET A 284 0.14 17.94 4.93
N LEU A 285 1.29 18.47 5.35
CA LEU A 285 1.66 19.85 5.10
C LEU A 285 1.81 20.12 3.60
N THR A 286 2.51 19.24 2.86
CA THR A 286 2.71 19.42 1.42
C THR A 286 1.39 19.38 0.66
N PHE A 287 0.48 18.47 1.01
CA PHE A 287 -0.87 18.45 0.42
C PHE A 287 -1.64 19.75 0.69
N THR A 288 -1.56 20.29 1.91
CA THR A 288 -2.24 21.53 2.28
C THR A 288 -1.68 22.72 1.49
N VAL A 289 -0.35 22.85 1.42
CA VAL A 289 0.33 23.91 0.67
C VAL A 289 0.00 23.83 -0.83
N ALA A 290 0.01 22.62 -1.41
CA ALA A 290 -0.37 22.41 -2.80
C ALA A 290 -1.84 22.80 -3.09
N ALA A 291 -2.76 22.52 -2.17
CA ALA A 291 -4.16 22.93 -2.31
C ALA A 291 -4.32 24.46 -2.34
N PHE A 292 -3.56 25.19 -1.51
CA PHE A 292 -3.55 26.66 -1.54
C PHE A 292 -2.89 27.21 -2.81
N HIS A 293 -1.81 26.61 -3.30
CA HIS A 293 -1.23 26.97 -4.59
C HIS A 293 -2.23 26.85 -5.72
N LEU A 294 -2.93 25.71 -5.82
CA LEU A 294 -3.96 25.50 -6.84
C LEU A 294 -5.09 26.54 -6.75
N LEU A 295 -5.50 26.91 -5.53
CA LEU A 295 -6.49 27.98 -5.33
C LEU A 295 -5.97 29.33 -5.83
N PHE A 296 -4.75 29.73 -5.47
CA PHE A 296 -4.19 31.01 -5.87
C PHE A 296 -3.94 31.08 -7.37
N ASP A 297 -3.46 30.01 -7.99
CA ASP A 297 -3.27 29.92 -9.44
C ASP A 297 -4.61 30.08 -10.16
N PHE A 298 -5.68 29.43 -9.68
CA PHE A 298 -7.01 29.61 -10.24
C PHE A 298 -7.54 31.05 -10.09
N LEU A 299 -7.32 31.68 -8.93
CA LEU A 299 -7.73 33.07 -8.70
C LEU A 299 -6.95 34.06 -9.56
N ALA A 300 -5.64 33.84 -9.74
CA ALA A 300 -4.79 34.63 -10.62
C ALA A 300 -5.24 34.49 -12.08
N PHE A 301 -5.43 33.25 -12.55
CA PHE A 301 -5.92 32.98 -13.90
C PHE A 301 -7.28 33.64 -14.16
N LYS A 302 -8.19 33.61 -13.18
CA LYS A 302 -9.46 34.34 -13.26
C LYS A 302 -9.26 35.85 -13.35
N ASN A 303 -8.36 36.41 -12.55
CA ASN A 303 -8.07 37.85 -12.56
C ASN A 303 -7.56 38.27 -13.94
N ASP A 304 -6.65 37.50 -14.53
CA ASP A 304 -6.12 37.73 -15.86
C ASP A 304 -7.22 37.67 -16.93
N ILE A 305 -8.06 36.63 -16.94
CA ILE A 305 -9.20 36.55 -17.87
C ILE A 305 -10.12 37.77 -17.72
N GLN A 306 -10.45 38.14 -16.48
CA GLN A 306 -11.33 39.28 -16.23
C GLN A 306 -10.70 40.59 -16.70
N TYR A 307 -9.40 40.77 -16.52
CA TYR A 307 -8.65 41.92 -17.00
C TYR A 307 -8.68 42.02 -18.53
N TRP A 308 -8.45 40.91 -19.24
CA TRP A 308 -8.47 40.88 -20.70
C TRP A 308 -9.88 41.03 -21.27
N HIS A 309 -10.89 40.41 -20.64
CA HIS A 309 -12.29 40.53 -21.06
C HIS A 309 -12.83 41.96 -20.87
N ALA A 310 -12.39 42.69 -19.84
CA ALA A 310 -12.87 44.04 -19.56
C ALA A 310 -12.20 45.13 -20.42
N ARG A 311 -11.23 44.78 -21.28
CA ARG A 311 -10.53 45.74 -22.15
C ARG A 311 -11.06 45.67 -23.57
N ASP A 312 -11.58 46.81 -24.04
CA ASP A 312 -12.01 46.98 -25.43
C ASP A 312 -10.90 47.51 -26.35
N THR A 313 -9.81 48.06 -25.80
CA THR A 313 -8.71 48.65 -26.58
C THR A 313 -7.34 48.23 -26.04
N MET A 314 -6.36 48.10 -26.94
CA MET A 314 -4.98 47.71 -26.63
C MET A 314 -4.06 48.90 -26.30
N VAL A 315 -4.61 50.12 -26.20
CA VAL A 315 -3.84 51.34 -25.96
C VAL A 315 -3.26 51.32 -24.54
N GLY A 316 -1.94 51.48 -24.42
CA GLY A 316 -1.23 51.47 -23.13
C GLY A 316 -0.65 50.10 -22.71
N LEU A 317 -0.77 49.07 -23.54
CA LEU A 317 0.01 47.83 -23.38
C LEU A 317 1.36 47.98 -24.08
N SER A 318 2.44 47.87 -23.30
CA SER A 318 3.80 47.76 -23.86
C SER A 318 3.96 46.36 -24.46
N THR A 319 3.94 46.27 -25.79
CA THR A 319 4.43 45.08 -26.49
C THR A 319 5.95 45.13 -26.43
N LYS A 320 6.57 44.20 -25.69
CA LYS A 320 7.99 43.95 -25.88
C LYS A 320 8.17 43.33 -27.27
N VAL A 321 8.81 44.08 -28.15
CA VAL A 321 9.51 43.55 -29.33
C VAL A 321 10.84 42.97 -28.84
#